data_AF-A0AA39S4X3-F1
#
_entry.id   AF-A0AA39S4X3-F1
#
_cell.length_a   1.000
_cell.length_b   1.000
_cell.length_c   1.000
_cell.angle_alpha   90.00
_cell.angle_beta   90.00
_cell.angle_gamma   90.00
#
_symmetry.space_group_name_H-M   'P 1'
#
loop_
_entity.id
_entity.type
_entity.pdbx_description
1 polymer ?
#
loop_
_entity_poly.entity_id
_entity_poly.type
_entity_poly.pdbx_seq_one_letter_code
_entity_poly.pdbx_strand_id
1 'polypeptide(L)'
;MILANASAIGMEPNSNQSPIPKEALKAYEVVFDAVYTPRNTRLLREAAEVGATVVSGVEMFIRQALGQFRLFTGGLAPEDFIRKLVLEQF
;
A
#
# COMPACT_ATOMS: atom_id res chain seq x y z
N MET A 1 13.57 -3.72 11.14
CA MET A 1 12.41 -2.95 11.69
C MET A 1 11.38 -2.68 10.59
N ILE A 2 10.11 -2.46 10.95
CA ILE A 2 9.01 -2.22 9.99
C ILE A 2 8.41 -0.83 10.21
N LEU A 3 8.19 -0.09 9.12
CA LEU A 3 7.41 1.15 9.09
C LEU A 3 6.07 0.90 8.40
N ALA A 4 4.99 1.43 8.97
CA ALA A 4 3.65 1.40 8.38
C ALA A 4 3.04 2.81 8.38
N ASN A 5 2.91 3.43 7.20
CA ASN A 5 2.15 4.66 7.08
C ASN A 5 0.65 4.36 7.04
N ALA A 6 -0.08 4.87 8.04
CA ALA A 6 -1.54 4.82 8.12
C ALA A 6 -2.17 6.23 8.06
N SER A 7 -1.38 7.25 7.72
CA SER A 7 -1.89 8.60 7.47
C SER A 7 -2.31 8.78 6.01
N ALA A 8 -2.94 9.91 5.68
CA ALA A 8 -3.26 10.29 4.30
C ALA A 8 -2.10 11.04 3.59
N ILE A 9 -0.93 11.21 4.24
CA ILE A 9 0.21 11.91 3.65
C ILE A 9 0.73 11.11 2.45
N GLY A 10 0.87 11.77 1.30
CA GLY A 10 1.28 11.13 0.04
C GLY A 10 0.13 10.66 -0.85
N MET A 11 -1.12 10.83 -0.42
CA MET A 11 -2.32 10.58 -1.22
C MET A 11 -2.57 11.72 -2.23
N GLU A 12 -3.09 11.42 -3.42
CA GLU A 12 -3.57 12.43 -4.37
C GLU A 12 -4.59 13.39 -3.70
N PRO A 13 -4.56 14.70 -3.98
CA PRO A 13 -3.69 15.41 -4.94
C PRO A 13 -2.28 15.77 -4.41
N ASN A 14 -1.98 15.43 -3.14
CA ASN A 14 -0.75 15.83 -2.45
C ASN A 14 0.36 14.75 -2.52
N SER A 15 0.51 14.11 -3.68
CA SER A 15 1.37 12.92 -3.86
C SER A 15 2.88 13.17 -3.75
N ASN A 16 3.31 14.43 -3.66
CA ASN A 16 4.72 14.82 -3.47
C ASN A 16 5.16 14.85 -1.99
N GLN A 17 4.27 14.51 -1.05
CA GLN A 17 4.58 14.48 0.38
C GLN A 17 4.99 13.08 0.86
N SER A 18 5.79 13.01 1.92
CA SER A 18 6.17 11.78 2.63
C SER A 18 6.07 12.02 4.13
N PRO A 19 5.60 11.05 4.94
CA PRO A 19 5.40 11.24 6.39
C PRO A 19 6.71 11.33 7.17
N ILE A 20 7.82 10.86 6.60
CA ILE A 20 9.16 10.92 7.19
C ILE A 20 10.23 11.23 6.14
N PRO A 21 11.37 11.82 6.52
CA PRO A 21 12.48 12.08 5.60
C PRO A 21 13.13 10.77 5.11
N LYS A 22 13.65 10.79 3.87
CA LYS A 22 14.29 9.63 3.23
C LYS A 22 15.44 9.04 4.05
N GLU A 23 16.20 9.88 4.75
CA GLU A 23 17.35 9.45 5.55
C GLU A 23 16.95 8.50 6.67
N ALA A 24 15.77 8.71 7.26
CA ALA A 24 15.23 7.85 8.30
C ALA A 24 14.80 6.47 7.77
N LEU A 25 14.52 6.34 6.46
CA LEU A 25 14.09 5.08 5.86
C LEU A 25 15.16 3.98 5.93
N LYS A 26 16.45 4.35 6.02
CA LYS A 26 17.57 3.40 6.18
C LYS A 26 17.49 2.56 7.45
N ALA A 27 16.71 2.98 8.44
CA ALA A 27 16.50 2.23 9.67
C ALA A 27 15.49 1.07 9.51
N TYR A 28 14.77 1.01 8.39
CA TYR A 28 13.67 0.06 8.18
C TYR A 28 14.01 -0.95 7.09
N GLU A 29 13.65 -2.22 7.34
CA GLU A 29 13.83 -3.32 6.39
C GLU A 29 12.60 -3.47 5.50
N VAL A 30 11.42 -3.13 6.04
CA VAL A 30 10.14 -3.17 5.34
C VAL A 30 9.39 -1.87 5.56
N VAL A 31 8.85 -1.30 4.49
CA VAL A 31 8.02 -0.11 4.50
C VAL A 31 6.68 -0.43 3.84
N PHE A 32 5.60 -0.31 4.61
CA PHE A 32 4.22 -0.41 4.14
C PHE A 32 3.59 0.98 4.09
N ASP A 33 2.75 1.20 3.08
CA ASP A 33 1.95 2.43 2.96
C ASP A 33 0.49 2.07 2.71
N ALA A 34 -0.42 2.51 3.56
CA ALA A 34 -1.86 2.29 3.39
C ALA A 34 -2.45 3.08 2.21
N VAL A 35 -1.77 4.14 1.77
CA VAL A 35 -2.16 4.91 0.59
C VAL A 35 -1.97 4.03 -0.65
N TYR A 36 -3.03 3.93 -1.46
CA TYR A 36 -3.03 3.20 -2.73
C TYR A 36 -3.32 4.11 -3.94
N THR A 37 -3.60 5.39 -3.73
CA THR A 37 -3.79 6.41 -4.78
C THR A 37 -2.92 7.63 -4.49
N PRO A 38 -1.75 7.77 -5.15
CA PRO A 38 -1.22 6.89 -6.19
C PRO A 38 -0.65 5.59 -5.59
N ARG A 39 -0.59 4.52 -6.40
CA ARG A 39 -0.08 3.21 -5.97
C ARG A 39 1.38 3.24 -5.52
N ASN A 40 2.20 4.05 -6.20
CA ASN A 40 3.61 4.21 -5.92
C ASN A 40 3.86 5.59 -5.31
N THR A 41 3.57 5.74 -4.02
CA THR A 41 3.73 7.00 -3.27
C THR A 41 5.20 7.41 -3.17
N ARG A 42 5.45 8.68 -2.82
CA ARG A 42 6.82 9.16 -2.56
C ARG A 42 7.52 8.32 -1.48
N LEU A 43 6.81 7.94 -0.41
CA LEU A 43 7.33 7.09 0.66
C LEU A 43 7.85 5.76 0.11
N LEU A 44 7.04 5.05 -0.70
CA LEU A 44 7.42 3.75 -1.25
C LEU A 44 8.58 3.89 -2.25
N ARG A 45 8.60 4.93 -3.08
CA ARG A 45 9.74 5.19 -3.99
C ARG A 45 11.03 5.41 -3.21
N GLU A 46 11.02 6.31 -2.23
CA GLU A 46 12.19 6.63 -1.42
C GLU A 46 12.66 5.42 -0.59
N ALA A 47 11.73 4.58 -0.11
CA ALA A 47 12.03 3.36 0.63
C ALA A 47 12.73 2.31 -0.25
N ALA A 48 12.24 2.11 -1.48
CA ALA A 48 12.88 1.22 -2.44
C ALA A 48 14.30 1.70 -2.81
N GLU A 49 14.49 3.02 -2.97
CA GLU A 49 15.79 3.62 -3.27
C GLU A 49 16.85 3.42 -2.17
N VAL A 50 16.43 3.25 -0.90
CA VAL A 50 17.35 2.93 0.21
C VAL A 50 17.48 1.44 0.49
N GLY A 51 16.86 0.59 -0.33
CA GLY A 51 16.96 -0.88 -0.25
C GLY A 51 15.95 -1.54 0.68
N ALA A 52 14.93 -0.81 1.16
CA ALA A 52 13.86 -1.43 1.95
C ALA A 52 12.91 -2.23 1.04
N THR A 53 12.36 -3.32 1.58
CA THR A 53 11.24 -4.03 0.95
C THR A 53 9.98 -3.17 1.06
N VAL A 54 9.28 -2.95 -0.05
CA VAL A 54 8.09 -2.10 -0.09
C VAL A 54 6.81 -2.93 -0.21
N VAL A 55 5.77 -2.53 0.53
CA VAL A 55 4.44 -3.14 0.46
C VAL A 55 3.41 -2.04 0.18
N SER A 56 2.74 -2.14 -0.97
CA SER A 56 1.71 -1.17 -1.39
C SER A 56 0.39 -1.38 -0.66
N GLY A 57 -0.33 -0.28 -0.43
CA GLY A 57 -1.69 -0.29 0.12
C GLY A 57 -2.69 -1.07 -0.72
N VAL A 58 -2.40 -1.31 -2.00
CA VAL A 58 -3.22 -2.16 -2.89
C VAL A 58 -3.35 -3.58 -2.34
N GLU A 59 -2.30 -4.14 -1.73
CA GLU A 59 -2.37 -5.48 -1.12
C GLU A 59 -3.35 -5.52 0.06
N MET A 60 -3.33 -4.46 0.89
CA MET A 60 -4.29 -4.31 1.98
C MET A 60 -5.70 -4.14 1.43
N PHE A 61 -5.88 -3.28 0.40
CA PHE A 61 -7.15 -3.01 -0.25
C PHE A 61 -7.81 -4.27 -0.81
N ILE A 62 -7.06 -5.16 -1.46
CA ILE A 62 -7.58 -6.44 -1.96
C ILE A 62 -8.01 -7.33 -0.78
N ARG A 63 -7.13 -7.54 0.20
CA ARG A 63 -7.39 -8.46 1.33
C ARG A 63 -8.60 -8.06 2.16
N GLN A 64 -8.76 -6.75 2.44
CA GLN A 64 -9.92 -6.27 3.18
C GLN A 64 -11.22 -6.44 2.38
N ALA A 65 -11.19 -6.24 1.05
CA ALA A 65 -12.36 -6.42 0.19
C ALA A 65 -12.82 -7.89 0.16
N LEU A 66 -11.88 -8.84 0.10
CA LEU A 66 -12.19 -10.27 0.20
C LEU A 66 -12.81 -10.62 1.56
N GLY A 67 -12.30 -10.04 2.65
CA GLY A 67 -12.86 -10.19 3.99
C GLY A 67 -14.29 -9.66 4.09
N GLN A 68 -14.53 -8.46 3.58
CA GLN A 68 -15.87 -7.85 3.51
C GLN A 68 -16.83 -8.71 2.69
N PHE A 69 -16.43 -9.17 1.51
CA PHE A 69 -17.26 -10.04 0.67
C PHE A 69 -17.67 -11.31 1.42
N ARG A 70 -16.73 -11.95 2.12
CA ARG A 70 -17.02 -13.15 2.91
C ARG A 70 -18.02 -12.87 4.02
N LEU A 71 -17.87 -11.76 4.73
CA LEU A 71 -18.79 -11.38 5.81
C LEU A 71 -20.20 -11.04 5.28
N PHE A 72 -20.30 -10.40 4.12
CA PHE A 72 -21.59 -10.00 3.56
C PHE A 72 -22.35 -11.13 2.86
N THR A 73 -21.64 -12.06 2.22
CA THR A 73 -22.26 -13.10 1.40
C THR A 73 -22.22 -14.49 2.04
N GLY A 74 -21.36 -14.70 3.04
CA GLY A 74 -21.03 -16.02 3.57
C GLY A 74 -20.17 -16.88 2.63
N GLY A 75 -19.87 -16.40 1.42
CA GLY A 75 -19.10 -17.12 0.39
C GLY A 75 -17.65 -16.66 0.27
N LEU A 76 -16.92 -17.29 -0.65
CA LEU A 76 -15.56 -16.88 -1.03
C LEU A 76 -15.60 -16.12 -2.35
N ALA A 77 -14.93 -14.98 -2.41
CA ALA A 77 -14.76 -14.24 -3.64
C ALA A 77 -13.63 -14.87 -4.49
N PRO A 78 -13.69 -14.77 -5.84
CA PRO A 78 -12.61 -15.22 -6.70
C PRO A 78 -11.40 -14.28 -6.59
N GLU A 79 -10.47 -14.59 -5.67
CA GLU A 79 -9.32 -13.72 -5.35
C GLU A 79 -8.47 -13.38 -6.59
N ASP A 80 -8.11 -14.37 -7.40
CA ASP A 80 -7.26 -14.14 -8.58
C ASP A 80 -7.90 -13.16 -9.58
N PHE A 81 -9.21 -13.27 -9.76
CA PHE A 81 -9.96 -12.37 -10.63
C PHE A 81 -9.99 -10.95 -10.07
N ILE A 82 -10.28 -10.80 -8.78
CA ILE A 82 -10.32 -9.49 -8.10
C ILE A 82 -8.93 -8.84 -8.12
N ARG A 83 -7.88 -9.61 -7.82
CA ARG A 83 -6.50 -9.13 -7.83
C ARG A 83 -6.10 -8.61 -9.20
N LYS A 84 -6.40 -9.37 -10.27
CA LYS A 84 -6.14 -8.94 -11.64
C LYS A 84 -6.86 -7.62 -11.96
N LEU A 85 -8.16 -7.56 -11.67
CA LEU A 85 -8.98 -6.38 -11.96
C LEU A 85 -8.48 -5.11 -11.24
N VAL A 86 -8.13 -5.24 -9.96
CA VAL A 86 -7.63 -4.13 -9.16
C VAL A 86 -6.27 -3.65 -9.70
N LEU A 87 -5.34 -4.57 -9.98
CA LEU A 87 -4.01 -4.20 -10.49
C LEU A 87 -4.02 -3.57 -11.89
N GLU A 88 -5.07 -3.80 -12.68
CA GLU A 88 -5.27 -3.14 -13.98
C GLU A 88 -5.76 -1.69 -13.84
N GLN A 89 -6.38 -1.32 -12.71
CA GLN A 89 -6.87 0.05 -12.47
C GLN A 89 -5.86 0.97 -11.76
N PHE A 90 -4.80 0.43 -11.16
CA PHE A 90 -3.82 1.16 -10.34
C PHE A 90 -2.37 1.01 -10.83
#